data_AF-A0A656VI07-F1
#
_entry.id   AF-A0A656VI07-F1
#
_cell.length_a   1.000
_cell.length_b   1.000
_cell.length_c   1.000
_cell.angle_alpha   90.00
_cell.angle_beta   90.00
_cell.angle_gamma   90.00
#
_symmetry.space_group_name_H-M   'P 1'
#
loop_
_entity.id
_entity.type
_entity.pdbx_description
1 polymer ?
#
loop_
_entity_poly.entity_id
_entity_poly.type
_entity_poly.pdbx_seq_one_letter_code
_entity_poly.pdbx_strand_id
1 'polypeptide(L)'
;MTQQHAFEYDIGTSLLYKTAATLTATTGGGNATSAVNTGSSHQISNAETAVLTNVQLNANAASIVNLKFADHLANLTINGTSAATVNLSDNGVNPGVDITVNNGNVILNASSGADDVVVTSTANIATGTAQFNLGAGNDSLHWVGNGVSGGANTVANTVKADGGAGTDSISANFITKTVVTNQNALGVRTSTVTSNANNFSNFEKIDLTGYIGKSVGTLITTPLIGSPTTTSVTTPTHTFDFGLTNGTSTVEGTTGGTVTQNAAATNLGSQGFVISGLANVNVINAAGGNAAQLEVKGDATSASTLNFTFVQNATDHFNINFDAVSSSNVNAGAITLNSSSSALLGTALTTVNVASGGTGSFDNILSLAGTNAQVQTINVTGDHALDLTLGSGFSNVRDINASTNTGGLNLDSSHGGTGDGIIVQLLNILPLSVITTNLLAPVLTALGLNGYQMTVEGSSAADTLGVIGNTTLTGGAGANTYDIKASNTQAGVTIKDFNSLKDSIVDVNHGGLTISDDASGTAVANYGTRSADTLDALLGTLVGGLTNGVIGLLGGILGLDSSNSLTAKVGVASVVFSGGGNTASSYVIIDNNDNHTLDLNDTVVYLTGQNHQQLVDTLHYA
;
A
#
# COMPACT_ATOMS: atom_id res chain seq x y z
N MET A 1 -9.49 43.27 3.08
CA MET A 1 -10.65 42.39 3.28
C MET A 1 -10.58 41.72 4.66
N THR A 2 -9.46 41.08 5.02
CA THR A 2 -9.27 40.36 6.29
C THR A 2 -9.53 41.18 7.57
N GLN A 3 -9.07 42.44 7.66
CA GLN A 3 -9.33 43.30 8.84
C GLN A 3 -10.83 43.62 9.03
N GLN A 4 -11.60 43.68 7.94
CA GLN A 4 -13.04 43.90 8.01
C GLN A 4 -13.76 42.64 8.52
N HIS A 5 -13.34 41.45 8.10
CA HIS A 5 -13.93 40.19 8.58
C HIS A 5 -13.67 40.00 10.07
N ALA A 6 -12.44 40.25 10.52
CA ALA A 6 -12.10 40.21 11.95
C ALA A 6 -12.93 41.19 12.78
N PHE A 7 -13.15 42.42 12.28
CA PHE A 7 -14.00 43.39 12.96
C PHE A 7 -15.47 42.94 13.07
N GLU A 8 -16.04 42.37 12.00
CA GLU A 8 -17.40 41.82 12.02
C GLU A 8 -17.50 40.62 12.97
N TYR A 9 -16.47 39.77 13.02
CA TYR A 9 -16.37 38.67 13.97
C TYR A 9 -16.33 39.16 15.42
N ASP A 10 -15.55 40.20 15.71
CA ASP A 10 -15.47 40.82 17.03
C ASP A 10 -16.82 41.42 17.47
N ILE A 11 -17.54 42.07 16.54
CA ILE A 11 -18.92 42.54 16.78
C ILE A 11 -19.82 41.36 17.12
N GLY A 12 -19.85 40.33 16.27
CA GLY A 12 -20.75 39.18 16.45
C GLY A 12 -20.47 38.43 17.74
N THR A 13 -19.20 38.27 18.09
CA THR A 13 -18.76 37.65 19.35
C THR A 13 -19.14 38.51 20.56
N SER A 14 -18.92 39.83 20.49
CA SER A 14 -19.29 40.77 21.57
C SER A 14 -20.80 40.82 21.82
N LEU A 15 -21.60 40.65 20.76
CA LEU A 15 -23.05 40.59 20.82
C LEU A 15 -23.58 39.17 21.11
N LEU A 16 -22.71 38.18 21.28
CA LEU A 16 -23.03 36.79 21.59
C LEU A 16 -23.99 36.16 20.57
N TYR A 17 -23.79 36.46 19.29
CA TYR A 17 -24.57 35.85 18.22
C TYR A 17 -24.35 34.34 18.16
N LYS A 18 -25.41 33.62 17.74
CA LYS A 18 -25.39 32.17 17.61
C LYS A 18 -24.44 31.74 16.49
N THR A 19 -23.65 30.71 16.76
CA THR A 19 -22.66 30.15 15.83
C THR A 19 -23.22 29.06 14.92
N ALA A 20 -24.48 28.66 15.11
CA ALA A 20 -25.17 27.66 14.30
C ALA A 20 -26.49 28.22 13.78
N ALA A 21 -26.78 28.06 12.49
CA ALA A 21 -27.98 28.61 11.86
C ALA A 21 -28.56 27.75 10.76
N THR A 22 -29.90 27.74 10.66
CA THR A 22 -30.61 27.35 9.44
C THR A 22 -30.85 28.60 8.60
N LEU A 23 -30.36 28.58 7.38
CA LEU A 23 -30.37 29.68 6.43
C LEU A 23 -31.29 29.35 5.25
N THR A 24 -31.94 30.36 4.67
CA THR A 24 -32.74 30.20 3.45
C THR A 24 -32.29 31.16 2.37
N ALA A 25 -32.09 30.64 1.16
CA ALA A 25 -31.77 31.42 -0.03
C ALA A 25 -32.95 32.32 -0.42
N THR A 26 -32.68 33.57 -0.80
CA THR A 26 -33.71 34.55 -1.14
C THR A 26 -33.61 35.00 -2.58
N THR A 27 -34.75 35.26 -3.22
CA THR A 27 -34.80 35.70 -4.63
C THR A 27 -34.09 37.03 -4.91
N GLY A 28 -33.84 37.84 -3.87
CA GLY A 28 -33.09 39.10 -3.98
C GLY A 28 -31.57 38.94 -3.99
N GLY A 29 -31.04 37.77 -3.64
CA GLY A 29 -29.60 37.52 -3.47
C GLY A 29 -28.99 38.18 -2.23
N GLY A 30 -27.69 37.96 -2.02
CA GLY A 30 -26.91 38.54 -0.92
C GLY A 30 -26.74 37.58 0.26
N ASN A 31 -26.67 38.11 1.49
CA ASN A 31 -26.64 37.27 2.68
C ASN A 31 -27.97 36.50 2.80
N ALA A 32 -27.91 35.27 3.30
CA ALA A 32 -29.09 34.44 3.47
C ALA A 32 -30.05 35.01 4.54
N THR A 33 -31.27 34.47 4.59
CA THR A 33 -32.24 34.83 5.64
C THR A 33 -32.27 33.80 6.75
N SER A 34 -32.46 34.26 7.98
CA SER A 34 -32.66 33.43 9.15
C SER A 34 -33.45 34.17 10.23
N ALA A 35 -33.92 33.44 11.23
CA ALA A 35 -34.50 33.98 12.46
C ALA A 35 -33.58 33.78 13.68
N VAL A 36 -32.35 33.28 13.47
CA VAL A 36 -31.49 32.70 14.50
C VAL A 36 -31.20 33.62 15.70
N ASN A 37 -30.97 34.92 15.50
CA ASN A 37 -30.63 35.87 16.58
C ASN A 37 -31.79 36.81 16.99
N THR A 38 -32.85 36.94 16.18
CA THR A 38 -33.93 37.92 16.41
C THR A 38 -35.30 37.29 16.64
N GLY A 39 -35.45 35.98 16.41
CA GLY A 39 -36.72 35.27 16.45
C GLY A 39 -37.66 35.58 15.28
N SER A 40 -37.27 36.48 14.37
CA SER A 40 -38.03 36.85 13.16
C SER A 40 -37.13 36.73 11.93
N SER A 41 -37.69 36.25 10.81
CA SER A 41 -36.92 36.10 9.57
C SER A 41 -36.41 37.46 9.08
N HIS A 42 -35.10 37.58 8.91
CA HIS A 42 -34.43 38.76 8.38
C HIS A 42 -33.18 38.32 7.60
N GLN A 43 -32.64 39.22 6.77
CA GLN A 43 -31.34 39.00 6.14
C GLN A 43 -30.26 39.16 7.20
N ILE A 44 -29.44 38.12 7.38
CA ILE A 44 -28.39 38.16 8.41
C ILE A 44 -27.32 39.17 8.03
N SER A 45 -26.81 39.89 9.03
CA SER A 45 -25.71 40.84 8.88
C SER A 45 -24.36 40.15 8.66
N ASN A 46 -23.32 40.93 8.32
CA ASN A 46 -21.97 40.41 8.20
C ASN A 46 -21.45 39.91 9.56
N ALA A 47 -21.68 40.65 10.65
CA ALA A 47 -21.36 40.21 12.01
C ALA A 47 -22.03 38.89 12.42
N GLU A 48 -23.28 38.68 12.03
CA GLU A 48 -23.97 37.39 12.26
C GLU A 48 -23.39 36.28 11.39
N THR A 49 -23.00 36.58 10.15
CA THR A 49 -22.37 35.61 9.24
C THR A 49 -20.98 35.22 9.75
N ALA A 50 -20.22 36.18 10.28
CA ALA A 50 -18.82 35.99 10.66
C ALA A 50 -18.63 34.98 11.80
N VAL A 51 -19.59 34.89 12.72
CA VAL A 51 -19.52 33.95 13.86
C VAL A 51 -20.03 32.54 13.52
N LEU A 52 -20.51 32.30 12.30
CA LEU A 52 -21.05 31.00 11.94
C LEU A 52 -19.96 29.94 11.84
N THR A 53 -20.23 28.82 12.49
CA THR A 53 -19.40 27.60 12.48
C THR A 53 -20.16 26.42 11.88
N ASN A 54 -21.51 26.42 11.98
CA ASN A 54 -22.37 25.33 11.53
C ASN A 54 -23.59 25.88 10.78
N VAL A 55 -23.75 25.53 9.51
CA VAL A 55 -24.82 26.07 8.67
C VAL A 55 -25.61 24.96 7.98
N GLN A 56 -26.93 25.04 8.04
CA GLN A 56 -27.83 24.31 7.15
C GLN A 56 -28.49 25.30 6.20
N LEU A 57 -28.13 25.25 4.92
CA LEU A 57 -28.65 26.14 3.89
C LEU A 57 -29.76 25.46 3.08
N ASN A 58 -30.95 26.04 3.11
CA ASN A 58 -32.06 25.67 2.22
C ASN A 58 -31.99 26.50 0.92
N ALA A 59 -31.35 25.95 -0.11
CA ALA A 59 -31.22 26.56 -1.44
C ALA A 59 -32.47 26.34 -2.31
N ASN A 60 -33.58 26.92 -1.88
CA ASN A 60 -34.90 26.78 -2.53
C ASN A 60 -35.22 27.87 -3.57
N ALA A 61 -34.27 28.76 -3.86
CA ALA A 61 -34.37 29.79 -4.88
C ALA A 61 -33.08 29.89 -5.69
N ALA A 62 -33.19 30.22 -6.98
CA ALA A 62 -32.03 30.49 -7.83
C ALA A 62 -31.48 31.88 -7.49
N SER A 63 -30.52 31.94 -6.57
CA SER A 63 -29.97 33.17 -6.02
C SER A 63 -28.53 33.00 -5.55
N ILE A 64 -27.86 34.12 -5.31
CA ILE A 64 -26.53 34.14 -4.69
C ILE A 64 -26.70 34.15 -3.16
N VAL A 65 -26.07 33.21 -2.49
CA VAL A 65 -25.92 33.11 -1.03
C VAL A 65 -24.47 33.43 -0.69
N ASN A 66 -24.26 34.57 -0.04
CA ASN A 66 -22.94 35.03 0.35
C ASN A 66 -22.62 34.64 1.81
N LEU A 67 -21.63 33.77 2.00
CA LEU A 67 -21.07 33.37 3.30
C LEU A 67 -19.60 33.75 3.43
N LYS A 68 -19.09 34.67 2.60
CA LYS A 68 -17.67 35.08 2.58
C LYS A 68 -17.15 35.61 3.92
N PHE A 69 -18.01 36.15 4.78
CA PHE A 69 -17.60 36.62 6.11
C PHE A 69 -17.40 35.48 7.13
N ALA A 70 -17.90 34.27 6.86
CA ALA A 70 -17.83 33.13 7.77
C ALA A 70 -16.45 32.45 7.72
N ASP A 71 -15.41 33.17 8.14
CA ASP A 71 -14.02 32.71 8.14
C ASP A 71 -13.79 31.48 9.04
N HIS A 72 -14.70 31.21 9.97
CA HIS A 72 -14.65 30.09 10.91
C HIS A 72 -15.73 29.03 10.65
N LEU A 73 -16.37 29.07 9.48
CA LEU A 73 -17.32 28.03 9.09
C LEU A 73 -16.60 26.69 9.05
N ALA A 74 -17.11 25.70 9.77
CA ALA A 74 -16.55 24.35 9.83
C ALA A 74 -17.48 23.34 9.14
N ASN A 75 -18.81 23.51 9.27
CA ASN A 75 -19.79 22.58 8.70
C ASN A 75 -20.84 23.31 7.87
N LEU A 76 -21.12 22.81 6.67
CA LEU A 76 -22.16 23.30 5.79
C LEU A 76 -22.98 22.14 5.19
N THR A 77 -24.30 22.15 5.38
CA THR A 77 -25.21 21.28 4.64
C THR A 77 -26.03 22.10 3.66
N ILE A 78 -26.00 21.77 2.38
CA ILE A 78 -26.76 22.44 1.32
C ILE A 78 -27.94 21.56 0.88
N ASN A 79 -29.14 21.99 1.24
CA ASN A 79 -30.42 21.36 0.90
C ASN A 79 -31.14 22.12 -0.23
N GLY A 80 -32.26 21.57 -0.69
CA GLY A 80 -33.10 22.16 -1.74
C GLY A 80 -32.72 21.65 -3.13
N THR A 81 -33.35 22.21 -4.16
CA THR A 81 -33.17 21.75 -5.56
C THR A 81 -32.96 22.89 -6.55
N SER A 82 -32.94 24.13 -6.10
CA SER A 82 -32.76 25.29 -7.00
C SER A 82 -31.29 25.54 -7.28
N ALA A 83 -31.01 26.14 -8.44
CA ALA A 83 -29.66 26.51 -8.86
C ALA A 83 -29.14 27.76 -8.13
N ALA A 84 -28.87 27.62 -6.83
CA ALA A 84 -28.26 28.68 -6.03
C ALA A 84 -26.74 28.70 -6.20
N THR A 85 -26.13 29.88 -6.10
CA THR A 85 -24.68 30.04 -6.00
C THR A 85 -24.33 30.30 -4.55
N VAL A 86 -23.44 29.48 -3.98
CA VAL A 86 -22.98 29.60 -2.59
C VAL A 86 -21.51 30.01 -2.62
N ASN A 87 -21.19 31.14 -1.97
CA ASN A 87 -19.81 31.66 -1.89
C ASN A 87 -19.30 31.55 -0.46
N LEU A 88 -18.24 30.78 -0.22
CA LEU A 88 -17.55 30.69 1.06
C LEU A 88 -16.39 31.67 1.13
N SER A 89 -15.73 31.74 2.29
CA SER A 89 -14.62 32.65 2.53
C SER A 89 -13.36 32.23 1.75
N ASP A 90 -12.86 33.13 0.91
CA ASP A 90 -11.68 32.94 0.05
C ASP A 90 -10.50 33.82 0.49
N ASN A 91 -10.45 34.20 1.77
CA ASN A 91 -9.52 35.21 2.28
C ASN A 91 -8.23 34.64 2.92
N GLY A 92 -8.05 33.32 2.90
CA GLY A 92 -6.91 32.61 3.47
C GLY A 92 -6.98 32.32 4.98
N VAL A 93 -8.09 32.64 5.65
CA VAL A 93 -8.24 32.41 7.11
C VAL A 93 -8.92 31.08 7.43
N ASN A 94 -9.89 30.66 6.62
CA ASN A 94 -10.63 29.43 6.86
C ASN A 94 -9.72 28.20 6.63
N PRO A 95 -9.60 27.26 7.59
CA PRO A 95 -8.76 26.08 7.45
C PRO A 95 -9.35 24.99 6.53
N GLY A 96 -10.64 25.05 6.23
CA GLY A 96 -11.41 24.06 5.47
C GLY A 96 -12.82 23.88 6.05
N VAL A 97 -13.77 23.51 5.19
CA VAL A 97 -15.18 23.27 5.55
C VAL A 97 -15.60 21.85 5.16
N ASP A 98 -16.27 21.16 6.08
CA ASP A 98 -16.98 19.91 5.82
C ASP A 98 -18.35 20.24 5.19
N ILE A 99 -18.53 19.90 3.91
CA ILE A 99 -19.67 20.31 3.09
C ILE A 99 -20.47 19.08 2.63
N THR A 100 -21.70 18.95 3.13
CA THR A 100 -22.67 17.97 2.63
C THR A 100 -23.61 18.60 1.59
N VAL A 101 -23.65 18.05 0.38
CA VAL A 101 -24.46 18.58 -0.72
C VAL A 101 -25.60 17.63 -1.07
N ASN A 102 -26.83 18.04 -0.76
CA ASN A 102 -28.08 17.36 -1.10
C ASN A 102 -28.76 17.98 -2.34
N ASN A 103 -28.16 18.99 -2.97
CA ASN A 103 -28.71 19.73 -4.11
C ASN A 103 -27.80 19.58 -5.34
N GLY A 104 -28.23 18.81 -6.36
CA GLY A 104 -27.43 18.60 -7.57
C GLY A 104 -27.45 19.73 -8.59
N ASN A 105 -27.96 20.92 -8.23
CA ASN A 105 -28.00 22.09 -9.12
C ASN A 105 -27.19 23.28 -8.57
N VAL A 106 -26.54 23.12 -7.40
CA VAL A 106 -25.80 24.21 -6.75
C VAL A 106 -24.51 24.58 -7.50
N ILE A 107 -24.16 25.87 -7.51
CA ILE A 107 -22.80 26.33 -7.80
C ILE A 107 -22.13 26.61 -6.46
N LEU A 108 -21.19 25.78 -6.05
CA LEU A 108 -20.39 25.97 -4.84
C LEU A 108 -19.07 26.63 -5.23
N ASN A 109 -18.81 27.83 -4.73
CA ASN A 109 -17.48 28.41 -4.65
C ASN A 109 -17.02 28.20 -3.21
N ALA A 110 -16.16 27.21 -3.00
CA ALA A 110 -15.74 26.80 -1.68
C ALA A 110 -14.74 27.81 -1.08
N SER A 111 -14.13 27.43 0.03
CA SER A 111 -13.26 28.32 0.80
C SER A 111 -11.86 28.39 0.19
N SER A 112 -10.88 28.87 0.95
CA SER A 112 -9.46 28.81 0.59
C SER A 112 -8.67 27.86 1.51
N GLY A 113 -9.38 27.02 2.27
CA GLY A 113 -8.83 25.98 3.13
C GLY A 113 -9.01 24.59 2.49
N ALA A 114 -8.70 23.52 3.22
CA ALA A 114 -8.90 22.16 2.74
C ALA A 114 -10.38 21.72 2.91
N ASP A 115 -11.20 21.96 1.89
CA ASP A 115 -12.64 21.67 1.93
C ASP A 115 -12.95 20.21 1.60
N ASP A 116 -13.83 19.59 2.39
CA ASP A 116 -14.32 18.23 2.15
C ASP A 116 -15.78 18.23 1.68
N VAL A 117 -15.99 18.01 0.38
CA VAL A 117 -17.33 18.04 -0.24
C VAL A 117 -17.87 16.63 -0.45
N VAL A 118 -18.90 16.26 0.31
CA VAL A 118 -19.65 15.02 0.14
C VAL A 118 -20.97 15.29 -0.58
N VAL A 119 -21.06 14.84 -1.83
CA VAL A 119 -22.31 14.84 -2.60
C VAL A 119 -23.12 13.59 -2.25
N THR A 120 -24.35 13.79 -1.78
CA THR A 120 -25.19 12.67 -1.38
C THR A 120 -26.03 12.14 -2.54
N SER A 121 -26.67 10.98 -2.35
CA SER A 121 -27.63 10.44 -3.31
C SER A 121 -28.84 11.34 -3.55
N THR A 122 -29.17 12.24 -2.59
CA THR A 122 -30.29 13.19 -2.72
C THR A 122 -30.05 14.23 -3.81
N ALA A 123 -28.79 14.58 -4.08
CA ALA A 123 -28.45 15.60 -5.07
C ALA A 123 -28.90 15.21 -6.50
N ASN A 124 -29.05 13.92 -6.81
CA ASN A 124 -29.40 13.42 -8.15
C ASN A 124 -28.54 14.06 -9.28
N ILE A 125 -27.23 13.79 -9.24
CA ILE A 125 -26.28 14.33 -10.23
C ILE A 125 -26.40 13.71 -11.63
N ALA A 126 -27.21 12.66 -11.80
CA ALA A 126 -27.48 12.06 -13.11
C ALA A 126 -28.22 13.01 -14.05
N THR A 127 -28.98 13.97 -13.51
CA THR A 127 -29.71 15.01 -14.28
C THR A 127 -29.42 16.43 -13.79
N GLY A 128 -28.44 16.60 -12.89
CA GLY A 128 -28.15 17.86 -12.23
C GLY A 128 -27.28 18.83 -13.04
N THR A 129 -27.12 20.05 -12.53
CA THR A 129 -26.26 21.10 -13.10
C THR A 129 -25.21 21.63 -12.12
N ALA A 130 -24.85 20.83 -11.12
CA ALA A 130 -23.94 21.24 -10.06
C ALA A 130 -22.57 21.68 -10.61
N GLN A 131 -22.00 22.73 -10.02
CA GLN A 131 -20.63 23.17 -10.30
C GLN A 131 -19.91 23.34 -8.97
N PHE A 132 -18.75 22.70 -8.84
CA PHE A 132 -17.91 22.78 -7.64
C PHE A 132 -16.59 23.46 -7.99
N ASN A 133 -16.37 24.66 -7.48
CA ASN A 133 -15.11 25.39 -7.62
C ASN A 133 -14.49 25.41 -6.23
N LEU A 134 -13.50 24.55 -5.97
CA LEU A 134 -13.00 24.31 -4.61
C LEU A 134 -11.96 25.34 -4.18
N GLY A 135 -11.16 25.84 -5.12
CA GLY A 135 -10.40 27.07 -4.91
C GLY A 135 -8.95 26.79 -4.58
N ALA A 136 -8.50 27.14 -3.38
CA ALA A 136 -7.15 26.85 -2.93
C ALA A 136 -7.24 26.00 -1.67
N GLY A 137 -6.34 25.05 -1.50
CA GLY A 137 -6.48 24.06 -0.44
C GLY A 137 -6.07 22.68 -0.94
N ASN A 138 -6.12 21.68 -0.07
CA ASN A 138 -6.07 20.29 -0.52
C ASN A 138 -7.48 19.74 -0.38
N ASP A 139 -8.28 19.90 -1.42
CA ASP A 139 -9.72 19.70 -1.37
C ASP A 139 -10.12 18.27 -1.74
N SER A 140 -11.30 17.86 -1.29
CA SER A 140 -11.90 16.57 -1.66
C SER A 140 -13.32 16.72 -2.18
N LEU A 141 -13.63 15.99 -3.26
CA LEU A 141 -14.97 15.88 -3.82
C LEU A 141 -15.40 14.41 -3.88
N HIS A 142 -16.23 13.99 -2.92
CA HIS A 142 -16.70 12.63 -2.77
C HIS A 142 -18.14 12.44 -3.24
N TRP A 143 -18.38 11.30 -3.89
CA TRP A 143 -19.72 10.82 -4.21
C TRP A 143 -19.71 9.29 -4.15
N VAL A 144 -20.67 8.72 -3.43
CA VAL A 144 -20.80 7.26 -3.25
C VAL A 144 -21.36 6.53 -4.47
N GLY A 145 -21.56 7.25 -5.58
CA GLY A 145 -22.22 6.74 -6.78
C GLY A 145 -23.76 6.84 -6.72
N ASN A 146 -24.42 6.39 -7.79
CA ASN A 146 -25.88 6.54 -7.95
C ASN A 146 -26.71 5.56 -7.10
N GLY A 147 -26.06 4.77 -6.23
CA GLY A 147 -26.73 3.79 -5.36
C GLY A 147 -27.40 2.63 -6.09
N VAL A 148 -27.19 2.48 -7.41
CA VAL A 148 -27.76 1.38 -8.20
C VAL A 148 -26.84 0.17 -8.10
N SER A 149 -27.25 -0.83 -7.31
CA SER A 149 -26.49 -2.08 -7.15
C SER A 149 -26.17 -2.73 -8.50
N GLY A 150 -24.88 -2.90 -8.78
CA GLY A 150 -24.38 -3.49 -10.04
C GLY A 150 -24.65 -2.64 -11.29
N GLY A 151 -25.19 -1.43 -11.15
CA GLY A 151 -25.39 -0.47 -12.23
C GLY A 151 -24.11 0.32 -12.56
N ALA A 152 -24.07 0.97 -13.73
CA ALA A 152 -23.03 1.95 -14.00
C ALA A 152 -23.42 3.30 -13.39
N ASN A 153 -22.41 4.06 -12.94
CA ASN A 153 -22.62 5.44 -12.53
C ASN A 153 -23.11 6.28 -13.73
N THR A 154 -23.97 7.25 -13.44
CA THR A 154 -24.46 8.23 -14.42
C THR A 154 -24.30 9.61 -13.83
N VAL A 155 -23.61 10.48 -14.55
CA VAL A 155 -23.37 11.88 -14.18
C VAL A 155 -23.71 12.73 -15.39
N ALA A 156 -24.50 13.78 -15.20
CA ALA A 156 -24.86 14.67 -16.28
C ALA A 156 -23.63 15.42 -16.81
N ASN A 157 -23.56 15.64 -18.12
CA ASN A 157 -22.48 16.46 -18.73
C ASN A 157 -22.48 17.92 -18.25
N THR A 158 -23.55 18.38 -17.61
CA THR A 158 -23.68 19.70 -17.00
C THR A 158 -23.07 19.78 -15.60
N VAL A 159 -22.75 18.65 -14.97
CA VAL A 159 -22.02 18.62 -13.71
C VAL A 159 -20.54 18.83 -13.99
N LYS A 160 -19.94 19.80 -13.30
CA LYS A 160 -18.52 20.18 -13.46
C LYS A 160 -17.86 20.39 -12.11
N ALA A 161 -16.55 20.18 -12.05
CA ALA A 161 -15.77 20.58 -10.89
C ALA A 161 -14.36 21.04 -11.29
N ASP A 162 -13.84 21.95 -10.49
CA ASP A 162 -12.46 22.43 -10.54
C ASP A 162 -11.91 22.41 -9.12
N GLY A 163 -10.90 21.58 -8.85
CA GLY A 163 -10.26 21.54 -7.53
C GLY A 163 -9.53 22.85 -7.26
N GLY A 164 -8.68 23.25 -8.19
CA GLY A 164 -8.06 24.57 -8.21
C GLY A 164 -6.57 24.48 -7.88
N ALA A 165 -6.13 25.19 -6.85
CA ALA A 165 -4.73 25.26 -6.46
C ALA A 165 -4.45 24.42 -5.21
N GLY A 166 -3.71 23.34 -5.38
CA GLY A 166 -3.22 22.51 -4.30
C GLY A 166 -3.05 21.07 -4.75
N THR A 167 -3.37 20.12 -3.88
CA THR A 167 -3.44 18.70 -4.22
C THR A 167 -4.81 18.18 -3.89
N ASP A 168 -5.66 18.17 -4.92
CA ASP A 168 -7.08 17.91 -4.76
C ASP A 168 -7.42 16.47 -5.14
N SER A 169 -8.49 15.95 -4.55
CA SER A 169 -8.96 14.58 -4.80
C SER A 169 -10.42 14.54 -5.24
N ILE A 170 -10.72 13.64 -6.18
CA ILE A 170 -12.08 13.41 -6.64
C ILE A 170 -12.40 11.91 -6.63
N SER A 171 -13.58 11.56 -6.15
CA SER A 171 -14.05 10.18 -6.19
C SER A 171 -14.17 9.68 -7.64
N ALA A 172 -13.60 8.50 -7.90
CA ALA A 172 -13.71 7.80 -9.17
C ALA A 172 -15.17 7.58 -9.60
N ASN A 173 -16.13 7.61 -8.67
CA ASN A 173 -17.54 7.47 -8.98
C ASN A 173 -18.07 8.59 -9.90
N PHE A 174 -17.49 9.80 -9.85
CA PHE A 174 -17.87 10.90 -10.76
C PHE A 174 -17.49 10.65 -12.21
N ILE A 175 -16.47 9.82 -12.45
CA ILE A 175 -15.89 9.59 -13.77
C ILE A 175 -16.58 8.39 -14.42
N THR A 176 -17.29 8.66 -15.50
CA THR A 176 -18.07 7.68 -16.24
C THR A 176 -17.42 7.37 -17.58
N LYS A 177 -17.64 6.16 -18.09
CA LYS A 177 -17.10 5.69 -19.37
C LYS A 177 -18.16 4.93 -20.15
N THR A 178 -18.42 5.39 -21.36
CA THR A 178 -19.21 4.64 -22.34
C THR A 178 -18.38 4.30 -23.56
N VAL A 179 -18.70 3.15 -24.18
CA VAL A 179 -17.96 2.67 -25.34
C VAL A 179 -18.90 2.28 -26.47
N VAL A 180 -18.60 2.73 -27.68
CA VAL A 180 -19.24 2.24 -28.90
C VAL A 180 -18.19 1.58 -29.77
N THR A 181 -18.36 0.31 -30.09
CA THR A 181 -17.47 -0.42 -31.00
C THR A 181 -18.21 -0.83 -32.26
N ASN A 182 -17.67 -0.48 -33.42
CA ASN A 182 -18.12 -0.98 -34.71
C ASN A 182 -17.18 -2.09 -35.18
N GLN A 183 -17.74 -3.25 -35.54
CA GLN A 183 -17.01 -4.36 -36.15
C GLN A 183 -17.48 -4.51 -37.59
N ASN A 184 -16.55 -4.46 -38.54
CA ASN A 184 -16.85 -4.68 -39.94
C ASN A 184 -16.94 -6.18 -40.29
N ALA A 185 -17.33 -6.49 -41.53
CA ALA A 185 -17.49 -7.85 -42.02
C ALA A 185 -16.21 -8.70 -41.99
N LEU A 186 -15.03 -8.06 -41.88
CA LEU A 186 -13.73 -8.72 -41.76
C LEU A 186 -13.29 -8.89 -40.29
N GLY A 187 -14.14 -8.52 -39.33
CA GLY A 187 -13.85 -8.60 -37.90
C GLY A 187 -13.03 -7.43 -37.34
N VAL A 188 -12.64 -6.45 -38.18
CA VAL A 188 -11.87 -5.27 -37.72
C VAL A 188 -12.76 -4.37 -36.88
N ARG A 189 -12.26 -4.00 -35.70
CA ARG A 189 -13.00 -3.18 -34.72
C ARG A 189 -12.50 -1.73 -34.74
N THR A 190 -13.42 -0.78 -34.64
CA THR A 190 -13.15 0.63 -34.36
C THR A 190 -14.00 1.06 -33.18
N SER A 191 -13.35 1.56 -32.14
CA SER A 191 -14.01 1.88 -30.87
C SER A 191 -13.90 3.36 -30.53
N THR A 192 -14.99 3.94 -30.06
CA THR A 192 -15.04 5.29 -29.52
C THR A 192 -15.34 5.21 -28.02
N VAL A 193 -14.42 5.73 -27.21
CA VAL A 193 -14.58 5.90 -25.77
C VAL A 193 -15.08 7.31 -25.51
N THR A 194 -16.22 7.42 -24.83
CA THR A 194 -16.78 8.70 -24.36
C THR A 194 -16.76 8.73 -22.85
N SER A 195 -16.37 9.86 -22.28
CA SER A 195 -16.29 10.08 -20.83
C SER A 195 -16.57 11.53 -20.49
N ASN A 196 -17.05 11.76 -19.27
CA ASN A 196 -17.18 13.08 -18.67
C ASN A 196 -15.90 13.53 -17.92
N ALA A 197 -14.78 12.81 -18.03
CA ALA A 197 -13.52 13.18 -17.35
C ALA A 197 -13.13 14.67 -17.58
N ASN A 198 -13.37 15.22 -18.78
CA ASN A 198 -13.08 16.63 -19.11
C ASN A 198 -14.00 17.66 -18.43
N ASN A 199 -14.98 17.22 -17.64
CA ASN A 199 -15.76 18.10 -16.78
C ASN A 199 -15.07 18.37 -15.44
N PHE A 200 -13.97 17.68 -15.15
CA PHE A 200 -13.24 17.74 -13.89
C PHE A 200 -11.79 18.15 -14.18
N SER A 201 -11.35 19.25 -13.59
CA SER A 201 -9.98 19.77 -13.73
C SER A 201 -9.31 19.96 -12.39
N ASN A 202 -7.97 19.93 -12.38
CA ASN A 202 -7.16 20.24 -11.20
C ASN A 202 -7.55 19.35 -10.01
N PHE A 203 -7.65 18.05 -10.26
CA PHE A 203 -7.78 17.02 -9.23
C PHE A 203 -6.63 16.06 -9.39
N GLU A 204 -5.55 16.28 -8.66
CA GLU A 204 -4.32 15.53 -8.82
C GLU A 204 -4.45 14.07 -8.38
N LYS A 205 -5.40 13.74 -7.50
CA LYS A 205 -5.61 12.38 -6.99
C LYS A 205 -7.00 11.84 -7.32
N ILE A 206 -7.08 10.55 -7.62
CA ILE A 206 -8.35 9.83 -7.79
C ILE A 206 -8.65 9.02 -6.52
N ASP A 207 -9.77 9.31 -5.86
CA ASP A 207 -10.23 8.56 -4.71
C ASP A 207 -10.99 7.29 -5.15
N LEU A 208 -10.50 6.14 -4.72
CA LEU A 208 -11.05 4.82 -5.03
C LEU A 208 -12.04 4.31 -3.97
N THR A 209 -12.20 5.04 -2.86
CA THR A 209 -13.06 4.68 -1.74
C THR A 209 -14.51 4.51 -2.21
N GLY A 210 -15.09 3.34 -1.90
CA GLY A 210 -16.48 3.04 -2.25
C GLY A 210 -16.80 3.09 -3.75
N TYR A 211 -15.80 2.93 -4.64
CA TYR A 211 -16.07 2.92 -6.07
C TYR A 211 -16.97 1.74 -6.46
N ILE A 212 -18.09 2.02 -7.13
CA ILE A 212 -19.06 1.00 -7.59
C ILE A 212 -19.17 0.90 -9.11
N GLY A 213 -18.42 1.75 -9.83
CA GLY A 213 -18.61 1.96 -11.26
C GLY A 213 -18.22 0.77 -12.15
N LYS A 214 -18.71 0.84 -13.39
CA LYS A 214 -18.34 -0.03 -14.52
C LYS A 214 -18.53 0.73 -15.82
N SER A 215 -17.87 0.30 -16.89
CA SER A 215 -18.13 0.81 -18.22
C SER A 215 -19.33 0.10 -18.86
N VAL A 216 -20.15 0.86 -19.58
CA VAL A 216 -21.24 0.33 -20.42
C VAL A 216 -21.01 0.69 -21.87
N GLY A 217 -21.36 -0.21 -22.78
CA GLY A 217 -21.13 0.02 -24.18
C GLY A 217 -21.98 -0.85 -25.10
N THR A 218 -21.75 -0.63 -26.39
CA THR A 218 -22.44 -1.34 -27.47
C THR A 218 -21.44 -1.82 -28.51
N LEU A 219 -21.52 -3.09 -28.90
CA LEU A 219 -20.85 -3.66 -30.06
C LEU A 219 -21.85 -3.75 -31.23
N ILE A 220 -21.54 -3.07 -32.32
CA ILE A 220 -22.28 -3.07 -33.58
C ILE A 220 -21.50 -3.91 -34.58
N THR A 221 -22.04 -5.08 -34.94
CA THR A 221 -21.42 -5.98 -35.94
C THR A 221 -22.13 -5.84 -37.27
N THR A 222 -21.40 -5.46 -38.31
CA THR A 222 -21.91 -5.32 -39.67
C THR A 222 -21.47 -6.51 -40.53
N PRO A 223 -22.37 -7.45 -40.87
CA PRO A 223 -22.01 -8.61 -41.70
C PRO A 223 -21.78 -8.21 -43.16
N LEU A 224 -21.14 -9.10 -43.94
CA LEU A 224 -20.95 -8.90 -45.39
C LEU A 224 -22.28 -8.84 -46.14
N ILE A 225 -23.27 -9.62 -45.67
CA ILE A 225 -24.64 -9.66 -46.19
C ILE A 225 -25.57 -9.65 -44.97
N GLY A 226 -26.55 -8.76 -44.97
CA GLY A 226 -27.54 -8.62 -43.89
C GLY A 226 -27.46 -7.28 -43.15
N SER A 227 -28.32 -7.11 -42.15
CA SER A 227 -28.38 -5.89 -41.34
C SER A 227 -27.40 -5.94 -40.17
N PRO A 228 -26.88 -4.79 -39.69
CA PRO A 228 -26.07 -4.72 -38.49
C PRO A 228 -26.81 -5.25 -37.25
N THR A 229 -26.08 -5.92 -36.36
CA THR A 229 -26.59 -6.36 -35.05
C THR A 229 -25.92 -5.57 -33.93
N THR A 230 -26.68 -5.16 -32.92
CA THR A 230 -26.18 -4.43 -31.75
C THR A 230 -26.27 -5.31 -30.51
N THR A 231 -25.17 -5.41 -29.76
CA THR A 231 -25.09 -6.14 -28.48
C THR A 231 -24.53 -5.23 -27.39
N SER A 232 -25.01 -5.38 -26.16
CA SER A 232 -24.46 -4.64 -25.03
C SER A 232 -23.17 -5.31 -24.53
N VAL A 233 -22.17 -4.49 -24.21
CA VAL A 233 -20.91 -4.92 -23.61
C VAL A 233 -20.66 -4.10 -22.35
N THR A 234 -20.25 -4.74 -21.26
CA THR A 234 -19.93 -4.07 -19.99
C THR A 234 -18.66 -4.64 -19.40
N THR A 235 -17.87 -3.82 -18.72
CA THR A 235 -16.79 -4.33 -17.86
C THR A 235 -17.39 -5.05 -16.66
N PRO A 236 -16.60 -5.86 -15.93
CA PRO A 236 -16.94 -6.22 -14.57
C PRO A 236 -17.28 -4.98 -13.72
N THR A 237 -18.08 -5.19 -12.68
CA THR A 237 -18.29 -4.19 -11.62
C THR A 237 -16.96 -3.86 -10.95
N HIS A 238 -16.83 -2.62 -10.48
CA HIS A 238 -15.63 -2.12 -9.83
C HIS A 238 -14.40 -2.04 -10.75
N THR A 239 -14.59 -1.81 -12.05
CA THR A 239 -13.48 -1.59 -12.98
C THR A 239 -13.36 -0.11 -13.34
N PHE A 240 -12.31 0.53 -12.85
CA PHE A 240 -11.97 1.90 -13.17
C PHE A 240 -10.88 1.94 -14.26
N ASP A 241 -11.15 2.62 -15.37
CA ASP A 241 -10.16 2.79 -16.45
C ASP A 241 -9.42 4.12 -16.27
N PHE A 242 -8.21 4.04 -15.71
CA PHE A 242 -7.33 5.20 -15.55
C PHE A 242 -6.83 5.72 -16.91
N GLY A 243 -6.97 4.93 -17.98
CA GLY A 243 -6.70 5.34 -19.36
C GLY A 243 -7.52 6.55 -19.82
N LEU A 244 -8.61 6.88 -19.11
CA LEU A 244 -9.43 8.08 -19.36
C LEU A 244 -8.68 9.37 -19.02
N THR A 245 -7.75 9.32 -18.08
CA THR A 245 -7.00 10.49 -17.61
C THR A 245 -5.69 10.69 -18.39
N ASN A 246 -5.17 9.66 -19.05
CA ASN A 246 -3.83 9.68 -19.64
C ASN A 246 -3.80 9.39 -21.15
N GLY A 247 -4.94 9.12 -21.80
CA GLY A 247 -4.97 8.83 -23.24
C GLY A 247 -4.82 7.35 -23.63
N THR A 248 -4.84 6.41 -22.68
CA THR A 248 -4.56 4.97 -22.92
C THR A 248 -5.74 4.05 -22.64
N SER A 249 -6.98 4.57 -22.72
CA SER A 249 -8.18 3.78 -22.44
C SER A 249 -8.27 2.54 -23.33
N THR A 250 -8.68 1.42 -22.73
CA THR A 250 -8.89 0.17 -23.46
C THR A 250 -10.38 -0.11 -23.65
N VAL A 251 -10.71 -1.09 -24.49
CA VAL A 251 -12.09 -1.51 -24.73
C VAL A 251 -12.20 -3.02 -24.56
N GLU A 252 -13.21 -3.45 -23.82
CA GLU A 252 -13.41 -4.86 -23.51
C GLU A 252 -13.60 -5.72 -24.76
N GLY A 253 -12.88 -6.85 -24.78
CA GLY A 253 -12.93 -7.86 -25.84
C GLY A 253 -12.28 -7.48 -27.18
N THR A 254 -11.64 -6.32 -27.33
CA THR A 254 -10.93 -5.95 -28.58
C THR A 254 -9.46 -6.36 -28.50
N THR A 255 -9.10 -7.50 -29.09
CA THR A 255 -7.71 -7.70 -29.55
C THR A 255 -7.62 -7.14 -30.97
N GLY A 256 -7.01 -5.96 -31.13
CA GLY A 256 -6.86 -5.27 -32.41
C GLY A 256 -7.98 -4.27 -32.75
N GLY A 257 -7.68 -3.38 -33.69
CA GLY A 257 -8.52 -2.24 -34.07
C GLY A 257 -7.98 -0.89 -33.61
N THR A 258 -8.70 0.18 -33.90
CA THR A 258 -8.37 1.54 -33.42
C THR A 258 -9.28 1.94 -32.27
N VAL A 259 -8.71 2.59 -31.26
CA VAL A 259 -9.45 3.23 -30.17
C VAL A 259 -9.32 4.74 -30.33
N THR A 260 -10.45 5.44 -30.32
CA THR A 260 -10.51 6.90 -30.29
C THR A 260 -11.12 7.32 -28.96
N GLN A 261 -10.48 8.25 -28.26
CA GLN A 261 -10.96 8.83 -27.02
C GLN A 261 -10.77 10.34 -27.03
N ASN A 262 -11.45 11.03 -26.11
CA ASN A 262 -11.23 12.45 -25.88
C ASN A 262 -9.82 12.72 -25.33
N ALA A 263 -9.36 13.97 -25.48
CA ALA A 263 -8.14 14.43 -24.82
C ALA A 263 -8.23 14.24 -23.30
N ALA A 264 -7.09 13.99 -22.68
CA ALA A 264 -6.94 13.90 -21.23
C ALA A 264 -7.39 15.20 -20.55
N ALA A 265 -8.04 15.06 -19.39
CA ALA A 265 -8.42 16.18 -18.56
C ALA A 265 -7.17 16.82 -17.89
N THR A 266 -7.23 18.11 -17.61
CA THR A 266 -6.12 18.84 -16.99
C THR A 266 -5.87 18.35 -15.56
N ASN A 267 -4.65 17.87 -15.30
CA ASN A 267 -4.14 17.38 -14.01
C ASN A 267 -4.88 16.22 -13.34
N LEU A 268 -5.97 15.71 -13.94
CA LEU A 268 -6.81 14.67 -13.37
C LEU A 268 -6.00 13.38 -13.11
N GLY A 269 -5.84 13.00 -11.84
CA GLY A 269 -5.08 11.82 -11.42
C GLY A 269 -3.56 11.92 -11.64
N SER A 270 -3.01 13.10 -11.89
CA SER A 270 -1.57 13.30 -12.17
C SER A 270 -0.63 12.88 -11.03
N GLN A 271 -1.15 12.74 -9.81
CA GLN A 271 -0.47 12.27 -8.60
C GLN A 271 -1.04 10.94 -8.08
N GLY A 272 -1.80 10.18 -8.88
CA GLY A 272 -2.18 8.80 -8.58
C GLY A 272 -3.48 8.67 -7.80
N PHE A 273 -3.49 7.80 -6.79
CA PHE A 273 -4.70 7.30 -6.14
C PHE A 273 -4.72 7.65 -4.65
N VAL A 274 -5.92 7.74 -4.08
CA VAL A 274 -6.14 7.82 -2.63
C VAL A 274 -7.23 6.85 -2.19
N ILE A 275 -7.11 6.34 -0.97
CA ILE A 275 -8.16 5.61 -0.25
C ILE A 275 -8.26 6.12 1.18
N SER A 276 -9.48 6.20 1.71
CA SER A 276 -9.77 6.57 3.10
C SER A 276 -10.73 5.60 3.79
N GLY A 277 -11.21 4.59 3.07
CA GLY A 277 -12.16 3.59 3.55
C GLY A 277 -12.24 2.39 2.60
N LEU A 278 -13.23 1.52 2.81
CA LEU A 278 -13.42 0.29 2.02
C LEU A 278 -13.37 0.56 0.51
N ALA A 279 -12.44 -0.10 -0.18
CA ALA A 279 -12.22 0.03 -1.60
C ALA A 279 -11.99 -1.36 -2.24
N ASN A 280 -12.89 -1.72 -3.16
CA ASN A 280 -12.77 -2.91 -3.99
C ASN A 280 -12.72 -2.43 -5.44
N VAL A 281 -11.53 -2.36 -6.04
CA VAL A 281 -11.36 -1.74 -7.35
C VAL A 281 -10.31 -2.45 -8.20
N ASN A 282 -10.68 -2.72 -9.46
CA ASN A 282 -9.76 -3.07 -10.54
C ASN A 282 -9.46 -1.82 -11.36
N VAL A 283 -8.29 -1.22 -11.12
CA VAL A 283 -7.75 -0.13 -11.92
C VAL A 283 -7.02 -0.71 -13.13
N ILE A 284 -7.44 -0.32 -14.33
CA ILE A 284 -6.76 -0.70 -15.58
C ILE A 284 -6.12 0.53 -16.23
N ASN A 285 -5.09 0.29 -17.02
CA ASN A 285 -4.31 1.33 -17.71
C ASN A 285 -3.74 2.37 -16.73
N ALA A 286 -3.30 1.91 -15.56
CA ALA A 286 -2.61 2.75 -14.58
C ALA A 286 -1.33 3.33 -15.22
N ALA A 287 -1.12 4.63 -15.01
CA ALA A 287 0.05 5.33 -15.54
C ALA A 287 1.27 5.15 -14.62
N GLY A 288 2.44 5.52 -15.15
CA GLY A 288 3.67 5.61 -14.38
C GLY A 288 4.00 7.03 -13.92
N GLY A 289 5.29 7.25 -13.62
CA GLY A 289 5.77 8.54 -13.13
C GLY A 289 5.10 8.93 -11.82
N ASN A 290 4.73 10.20 -11.67
CA ASN A 290 4.10 10.72 -10.44
C ASN A 290 2.73 10.08 -10.12
N ALA A 291 2.07 9.45 -11.09
CA ALA A 291 0.80 8.77 -10.87
C ALA A 291 0.95 7.33 -10.36
N ALA A 292 2.16 6.79 -10.31
CA ALA A 292 2.44 5.45 -9.79
C ALA A 292 2.50 5.44 -8.26
N GLN A 293 1.43 5.91 -7.61
CA GLN A 293 1.35 5.93 -6.17
C GLN A 293 -0.08 5.83 -5.63
N LEU A 294 -0.19 5.31 -4.42
CA LEU A 294 -1.41 5.20 -3.62
C LEU A 294 -1.18 5.87 -2.27
N GLU A 295 -2.04 6.81 -1.91
CA GLU A 295 -2.10 7.40 -0.57
C GLU A 295 -3.20 6.73 0.25
N VAL A 296 -2.89 6.37 1.49
CA VAL A 296 -3.79 5.73 2.46
C VAL A 296 -4.07 6.73 3.58
N LYS A 297 -5.25 7.36 3.52
CA LYS A 297 -5.69 8.41 4.47
C LYS A 297 -6.61 7.91 5.58
N GLY A 298 -7.02 6.66 5.53
CA GLY A 298 -7.92 6.05 6.51
C GLY A 298 -7.97 4.53 6.37
N ASP A 299 -8.64 3.87 7.31
CA ASP A 299 -8.71 2.41 7.36
C ASP A 299 -9.61 1.86 6.23
N ALA A 300 -8.99 1.27 5.21
CA ALA A 300 -9.69 0.58 4.14
C ALA A 300 -10.18 -0.81 4.54
N THR A 301 -9.81 -1.30 5.73
CA THR A 301 -10.11 -2.64 6.26
C THR A 301 -9.44 -3.78 5.47
N SER A 302 -9.30 -4.94 6.11
CA SER A 302 -8.78 -6.16 5.46
C SER A 302 -9.69 -6.72 4.35
N ALA A 303 -10.93 -6.22 4.22
CA ALA A 303 -11.85 -6.61 3.17
C ALA A 303 -11.59 -5.89 1.84
N SER A 304 -10.73 -4.86 1.82
CA SER A 304 -10.39 -4.12 0.61
C SER A 304 -9.48 -4.92 -0.32
N THR A 305 -9.83 -4.93 -1.61
CA THR A 305 -8.99 -5.50 -2.67
C THR A 305 -8.77 -4.46 -3.77
N LEU A 306 -7.52 -4.05 -3.94
CA LEU A 306 -7.09 -3.10 -4.96
C LEU A 306 -6.21 -3.82 -5.98
N ASN A 307 -6.55 -3.69 -7.25
CA ASN A 307 -5.83 -4.33 -8.34
C ASN A 307 -5.42 -3.28 -9.37
N PHE A 308 -4.13 -3.02 -9.50
CA PHE A 308 -3.58 -2.05 -10.44
C PHE A 308 -2.94 -2.77 -11.62
N THR A 309 -3.51 -2.58 -12.80
CA THR A 309 -2.95 -3.05 -14.06
C THR A 309 -2.34 -1.88 -14.81
N PHE A 310 -1.01 -1.83 -14.82
CA PHE A 310 -0.24 -0.78 -15.46
C PHE A 310 -0.22 -0.94 -16.98
N VAL A 311 -0.13 0.19 -17.67
CA VAL A 311 0.28 0.19 -19.08
C VAL A 311 1.66 -0.47 -19.20
N GLN A 312 1.92 -1.16 -20.31
CA GLN A 312 3.24 -1.74 -20.56
C GLN A 312 4.33 -0.65 -20.48
N ASN A 313 5.45 -0.94 -19.83
CA ASN A 313 6.56 -0.02 -19.61
C ASN A 313 6.19 1.26 -18.83
N ALA A 314 5.10 1.25 -18.05
CA ALA A 314 4.63 2.45 -17.39
C ALA A 314 5.63 3.02 -16.37
N THR A 315 6.14 2.19 -15.46
CA THR A 315 6.87 2.66 -14.28
C THR A 315 7.89 1.62 -13.80
N ASP A 316 8.92 2.11 -13.10
CA ASP A 316 9.90 1.30 -12.37
C ASP A 316 9.56 1.16 -10.88
N HIS A 317 8.61 1.96 -10.39
CA HIS A 317 8.22 1.99 -8.99
C HIS A 317 6.71 2.08 -8.79
N PHE A 318 6.26 1.72 -7.59
CA PHE A 318 4.96 2.07 -7.06
C PHE A 318 5.10 2.52 -5.60
N ASN A 319 4.62 3.71 -5.26
CA ASN A 319 4.71 4.25 -3.91
C ASN A 319 3.39 4.05 -3.15
N ILE A 320 3.46 3.61 -1.91
CA ILE A 320 2.33 3.47 -1.00
C ILE A 320 2.62 4.36 0.21
N ASN A 321 1.83 5.40 0.39
CA ASN A 321 2.08 6.43 1.40
C ASN A 321 0.94 6.43 2.41
N PHE A 322 1.22 6.05 3.65
CA PHE A 322 0.28 6.18 4.75
C PHE A 322 0.37 7.59 5.34
N ASP A 323 -0.78 8.28 5.39
CA ASP A 323 -0.93 9.64 5.94
C ASP A 323 -2.29 9.78 6.64
N ALA A 324 -2.68 8.74 7.37
CA ALA A 324 -3.96 8.68 8.07
C ALA A 324 -3.87 9.37 9.45
N VAL A 325 -4.97 9.99 9.87
CA VAL A 325 -5.17 10.40 11.27
C VAL A 325 -6.05 9.36 11.94
N SER A 326 -5.51 8.60 12.90
CA SER A 326 -6.23 7.46 13.49
C SER A 326 -5.85 7.20 14.96
N SER A 327 -6.74 6.48 15.65
CA SER A 327 -6.49 5.91 16.99
C SER A 327 -6.53 4.38 17.00
N SER A 328 -6.63 3.79 15.81
CA SER A 328 -6.66 2.35 15.55
C SER A 328 -5.81 2.04 14.33
N ASN A 329 -5.40 0.77 14.18
CA ASN A 329 -4.61 0.32 13.04
C ASN A 329 -5.28 0.69 11.70
N VAL A 330 -4.45 1.03 10.73
CA VAL A 330 -4.87 1.52 9.41
C VAL A 330 -4.51 0.48 8.37
N ASN A 331 -5.52 -0.13 7.75
CA ASN A 331 -5.32 -1.18 6.76
C ASN A 331 -5.48 -0.64 5.34
N ALA A 332 -4.49 -0.89 4.48
CA ALA A 332 -4.56 -0.54 3.05
C ALA A 332 -5.28 -1.61 2.19
N GLY A 333 -5.60 -2.76 2.78
CA GLY A 333 -6.16 -3.93 2.11
C GLY A 333 -5.11 -4.78 1.39
N ALA A 334 -5.60 -5.64 0.50
CA ALA A 334 -4.79 -6.45 -0.39
C ALA A 334 -4.56 -5.73 -1.72
N ILE A 335 -3.28 -5.44 -2.04
CA ILE A 335 -2.87 -4.74 -3.25
C ILE A 335 -2.22 -5.71 -4.23
N THR A 336 -2.77 -5.81 -5.43
CA THR A 336 -2.19 -6.53 -6.57
C THR A 336 -1.63 -5.55 -7.59
N LEU A 337 -0.40 -5.81 -8.06
CA LEU A 337 0.29 -5.00 -9.06
C LEU A 337 0.53 -5.86 -10.31
N ASN A 338 -0.18 -5.60 -11.41
CA ASN A 338 0.06 -6.25 -12.70
C ASN A 338 0.82 -5.29 -13.60
N SER A 339 2.05 -5.66 -13.94
CA SER A 339 2.93 -4.87 -14.79
C SER A 339 3.57 -5.74 -15.86
N SER A 340 3.95 -5.12 -16.96
CA SER A 340 4.69 -5.79 -18.04
C SER A 340 5.72 -4.85 -18.63
N SER A 341 6.87 -5.40 -19.03
CA SER A 341 7.92 -4.67 -19.74
C SER A 341 8.27 -5.34 -21.06
N SER A 342 8.68 -4.56 -22.04
CA SER A 342 9.21 -5.07 -23.30
C SER A 342 10.63 -5.60 -23.13
N ALA A 343 10.97 -6.68 -23.85
CA ALA A 343 12.28 -7.34 -23.77
C ALA A 343 13.46 -6.45 -24.20
N LEU A 344 13.20 -5.40 -24.99
CA LEU A 344 14.20 -4.44 -25.45
C LEU A 344 13.83 -3.05 -24.94
N LEU A 345 14.67 -2.47 -24.07
CA LEU A 345 14.56 -1.09 -23.55
C LEU A 345 13.24 -0.78 -22.81
N GLY A 346 12.59 -1.77 -22.20
CA GLY A 346 11.38 -1.57 -21.39
C GLY A 346 11.67 -1.12 -19.95
N THR A 347 10.75 -0.36 -19.36
CA THR A 347 10.75 -0.03 -17.93
C THR A 347 9.97 -1.12 -17.18
N ALA A 348 10.59 -1.77 -16.20
CA ALA A 348 9.95 -2.81 -15.40
C ALA A 348 9.69 -2.29 -13.99
N LEU A 349 8.51 -2.56 -13.42
CA LEU A 349 8.17 -2.23 -12.04
C LEU A 349 9.02 -3.08 -11.10
N THR A 350 10.18 -2.57 -10.68
CA THR A 350 11.15 -3.30 -9.85
C THR A 350 11.02 -2.97 -8.38
N THR A 351 10.41 -1.83 -8.03
CA THR A 351 10.46 -1.31 -6.67
C THR A 351 9.07 -0.99 -6.14
N VAL A 352 8.79 -1.39 -4.90
CA VAL A 352 7.68 -0.87 -4.11
C VAL A 352 8.25 -0.06 -2.95
N ASN A 353 7.82 1.19 -2.81
CA ASN A 353 8.21 2.02 -1.67
C ASN A 353 6.99 2.18 -0.76
N VAL A 354 7.16 1.92 0.53
CA VAL A 354 6.12 2.07 1.55
C VAL A 354 6.58 3.11 2.55
N ALA A 355 5.91 4.25 2.59
CA ALA A 355 6.09 5.27 3.62
C ALA A 355 5.03 5.04 4.71
N SER A 356 5.42 4.39 5.80
CA SER A 356 4.59 4.09 6.96
C SER A 356 4.55 5.30 7.91
N GLY A 357 3.72 6.28 7.58
CA GLY A 357 3.48 7.48 8.39
C GLY A 357 2.07 7.54 8.97
N GLY A 358 1.71 8.71 9.49
CA GLY A 358 0.39 9.01 10.03
C GLY A 358 0.43 9.97 11.22
N THR A 359 -0.75 10.31 11.73
CA THR A 359 -0.90 11.06 12.99
C THR A 359 -1.75 10.25 13.97
N GLY A 360 -1.13 9.76 15.03
CA GLY A 360 -1.78 8.92 16.03
C GLY A 360 -0.81 7.92 16.64
N SER A 361 -1.35 6.91 17.32
CA SER A 361 -0.56 5.76 17.80
C SER A 361 -1.28 4.51 17.34
N PHE A 362 -0.79 3.92 16.25
CA PHE A 362 -1.39 2.77 15.57
C PHE A 362 -0.35 2.12 14.64
N ASP A 363 -0.67 0.93 14.14
CA ASP A 363 0.14 0.24 13.13
C ASP A 363 -0.49 0.39 11.74
N ASN A 364 0.36 0.46 10.72
CA ASN A 364 -0.06 0.39 9.32
C ASN A 364 -0.04 -1.08 8.86
N ILE A 365 -1.05 -1.48 8.09
CA ILE A 365 -1.20 -2.86 7.61
C ILE A 365 -1.28 -2.87 6.09
N LEU A 366 -0.43 -3.68 5.45
CA LEU A 366 -0.35 -3.82 4.00
C LEU A 366 -0.19 -5.29 3.60
N SER A 367 -1.03 -5.76 2.69
CA SER A 367 -0.83 -7.05 2.02
C SER A 367 -0.51 -6.84 0.54
N LEU A 368 0.68 -7.28 0.11
CA LEU A 368 1.02 -7.38 -1.30
C LEU A 368 0.58 -8.76 -1.82
N ALA A 369 -0.48 -8.76 -2.62
CA ALA A 369 -1.19 -9.96 -3.06
C ALA A 369 -1.14 -10.17 -4.59
N GLY A 370 -1.63 -11.32 -5.05
CA GLY A 370 -1.61 -11.69 -6.47
C GLY A 370 -0.23 -12.14 -6.93
N THR A 371 0.10 -11.90 -8.20
CA THR A 371 1.34 -12.37 -8.84
C THR A 371 2.08 -11.23 -9.53
N ASN A 372 3.32 -10.98 -9.14
CA ASN A 372 4.20 -10.03 -9.81
C ASN A 372 5.63 -10.59 -9.87
N ALA A 373 6.15 -10.77 -11.09
CA ALA A 373 7.50 -11.27 -11.33
C ALA A 373 8.51 -10.16 -11.70
N GLN A 374 8.16 -8.88 -11.55
CA GLN A 374 9.06 -7.76 -11.85
C GLN A 374 9.62 -7.12 -10.59
N VAL A 375 8.81 -7.01 -9.53
CA VAL A 375 9.22 -6.42 -8.25
C VAL A 375 10.34 -7.24 -7.63
N GLN A 376 11.41 -6.54 -7.27
CA GLN A 376 12.64 -7.07 -6.70
C GLN A 376 12.98 -6.43 -5.35
N THR A 377 12.54 -5.20 -5.12
CA THR A 377 12.87 -4.44 -3.91
C THR A 377 11.61 -3.88 -3.27
N ILE A 378 11.51 -4.02 -1.94
CA ILE A 378 10.51 -3.36 -1.11
C ILE A 378 11.26 -2.48 -0.11
N ASN A 379 11.06 -1.17 -0.18
CA ASN A 379 11.61 -0.24 0.80
C ASN A 379 10.52 0.19 1.77
N VAL A 380 10.82 0.20 3.06
CA VAL A 380 9.92 0.65 4.13
C VAL A 380 10.60 1.82 4.86
N THR A 381 9.90 2.94 4.92
CA THR A 381 10.34 4.16 5.61
C THR A 381 9.22 4.67 6.51
N GLY A 382 9.48 5.70 7.31
CA GLY A 382 8.49 6.35 8.15
C GLY A 382 8.72 6.11 9.64
N ASP A 383 7.70 6.39 10.44
CA ASP A 383 7.76 6.39 11.90
C ASP A 383 6.69 5.54 12.57
N HIS A 384 5.80 4.90 11.80
CA HIS A 384 4.80 3.96 12.29
C HIS A 384 5.22 2.52 11.98
N ALA A 385 4.87 1.60 12.88
CA ALA A 385 5.07 0.18 12.63
C ALA A 385 4.32 -0.27 11.37
N LEU A 386 4.92 -1.17 10.59
CA LEU A 386 4.29 -1.74 9.40
C LEU A 386 4.13 -3.26 9.55
N ASP A 387 2.88 -3.72 9.56
CA ASP A 387 2.50 -5.11 9.33
C ASP A 387 2.46 -5.37 7.81
N LEU A 388 3.50 -6.00 7.27
CA LEU A 388 3.66 -6.31 5.86
C LEU A 388 3.48 -7.81 5.60
N THR A 389 2.41 -8.18 4.89
CA THR A 389 2.27 -9.53 4.32
C THR A 389 2.76 -9.55 2.87
N LEU A 390 3.78 -10.36 2.59
CA LEU A 390 4.28 -10.60 1.23
C LEU A 390 3.72 -11.92 0.66
N GLY A 391 2.81 -11.79 -0.30
CA GLY A 391 2.21 -12.92 -1.00
C GLY A 391 3.22 -13.71 -1.83
N SER A 392 3.03 -15.02 -1.91
CA SER A 392 3.94 -15.96 -2.61
C SER A 392 4.09 -15.71 -4.12
N GLY A 393 3.17 -14.95 -4.72
CA GLY A 393 3.26 -14.56 -6.13
C GLY A 393 4.27 -13.43 -6.42
N PHE A 394 4.87 -12.80 -5.40
CA PHE A 394 5.99 -11.86 -5.53
C PHE A 394 7.35 -12.58 -5.54
N SER A 395 7.46 -13.61 -6.39
CA SER A 395 8.55 -14.59 -6.33
C SER A 395 9.95 -14.08 -6.73
N ASN A 396 10.05 -12.81 -7.12
CA ASN A 396 11.31 -12.19 -7.53
C ASN A 396 11.80 -11.11 -6.55
N VAL A 397 11.12 -10.93 -5.41
CA VAL A 397 11.59 -10.05 -4.35
C VAL A 397 12.89 -10.60 -3.78
N ARG A 398 13.95 -9.78 -3.86
CA ARG A 398 15.30 -10.10 -3.41
C ARG A 398 15.68 -9.29 -2.18
N ASP A 399 15.09 -8.12 -2.00
CA ASP A 399 15.46 -7.19 -0.95
C ASP A 399 14.23 -6.54 -0.31
N ILE A 400 14.16 -6.60 1.01
CA ILE A 400 13.19 -5.88 1.84
C ILE A 400 13.99 -5.04 2.83
N ASN A 401 13.92 -3.72 2.71
CA ASN A 401 14.74 -2.81 3.50
C ASN A 401 13.87 -1.85 4.33
N ALA A 402 13.86 -2.03 5.64
CA ALA A 402 13.20 -1.18 6.63
C ALA A 402 14.18 -0.40 7.52
N SER A 403 15.47 -0.33 7.15
CA SER A 403 16.54 0.30 7.96
C SER A 403 16.30 1.77 8.30
N THR A 404 15.49 2.46 7.50
CA THR A 404 15.15 3.88 7.70
C THR A 404 13.78 4.09 8.35
N ASN A 405 13.03 3.00 8.61
CA ASN A 405 11.82 3.06 9.42
C ASN A 405 12.19 3.16 10.90
N THR A 406 11.47 3.98 11.66
CA THR A 406 11.68 4.11 13.11
C THR A 406 10.55 3.48 13.93
N GLY A 407 9.48 3.00 13.29
CA GLY A 407 8.32 2.43 13.96
C GLY A 407 8.34 0.91 14.18
N GLY A 408 9.13 0.15 13.41
CA GLY A 408 9.14 -1.32 13.45
C GLY A 408 8.63 -1.96 12.16
N LEU A 409 9.13 -3.14 11.82
CA LEU A 409 8.64 -3.98 10.74
C LEU A 409 8.14 -5.31 11.32
N ASN A 410 6.88 -5.63 11.04
CA ASN A 410 6.32 -6.96 11.23
C ASN A 410 6.08 -7.61 9.85
N LEU A 411 7.03 -8.44 9.42
CA LEU A 411 7.02 -9.09 8.12
C LEU A 411 6.43 -10.49 8.23
N ASP A 412 5.42 -10.78 7.42
CA ASP A 412 4.97 -12.14 7.12
C ASP A 412 5.25 -12.48 5.65
N SER A 413 6.36 -13.18 5.40
CA SER A 413 6.73 -13.66 4.07
C SER A 413 6.56 -15.18 3.95
N SER A 414 6.05 -15.61 2.80
CA SER A 414 6.12 -17.01 2.33
C SER A 414 7.14 -17.20 1.21
N HIS A 415 7.95 -16.17 0.96
CA HIS A 415 8.96 -16.13 -0.08
C HIS A 415 10.37 -16.05 0.54
N GLY A 416 11.33 -16.66 -0.15
CA GLY A 416 12.75 -16.65 0.16
C GLY A 416 13.55 -16.83 -1.13
N GLY A 417 14.88 -16.80 -1.01
CA GLY A 417 15.78 -16.98 -2.14
C GLY A 417 15.75 -18.39 -2.74
N THR A 418 16.53 -18.60 -3.80
CA THR A 418 16.63 -19.90 -4.49
C THR A 418 17.84 -20.72 -4.08
N GLY A 419 18.75 -20.18 -3.26
CA GLY A 419 19.96 -20.87 -2.82
C GLY A 419 20.89 -19.95 -2.02
N ASP A 420 22.19 -20.20 -2.10
CA ASP A 420 23.25 -19.51 -1.35
C ASP A 420 23.00 -19.48 0.16
N GLY A 421 22.31 -20.50 0.67
CA GLY A 421 21.92 -20.63 2.07
C GLY A 421 23.09 -20.88 3.03
N ILE A 422 22.76 -21.35 4.23
CA ILE A 422 23.65 -21.35 5.40
C ILE A 422 25.05 -21.97 5.19
N ILE A 423 25.15 -23.05 4.41
CA ILE A 423 26.44 -23.68 4.10
C ILE A 423 27.29 -22.78 3.20
N VAL A 424 26.70 -22.25 2.13
CA VAL A 424 27.41 -21.38 1.17
C VAL A 424 27.87 -20.09 1.85
N GLN A 425 27.02 -19.51 2.72
CA GLN A 425 27.39 -18.33 3.51
C GLN A 425 28.61 -18.58 4.39
N LEU A 426 28.67 -19.73 5.07
CA LEU A 426 29.86 -20.11 5.85
C LEU A 426 31.08 -20.32 4.95
N LEU A 427 30.95 -21.08 3.86
CA LEU A 427 32.07 -21.36 2.96
C LEU A 427 32.68 -20.09 2.35
N ASN A 428 31.87 -19.07 2.08
CA ASN A 428 32.33 -17.79 1.53
C ASN A 428 33.20 -16.97 2.49
N ILE A 429 33.11 -17.20 3.79
CA ILE A 429 33.90 -16.47 4.80
C ILE A 429 35.05 -17.29 5.38
N LEU A 430 35.11 -18.60 5.08
CA LEU A 430 36.18 -19.47 5.54
C LEU A 430 37.48 -19.19 4.76
N PRO A 431 38.65 -19.26 5.42
CA PRO A 431 39.96 -19.08 4.76
C PRO A 431 40.36 -20.35 3.99
N LEU A 432 39.58 -20.74 2.99
CA LEU A 432 39.79 -21.96 2.20
C LEU A 432 40.89 -21.75 1.15
N SER A 433 41.64 -22.83 0.86
CA SER A 433 42.60 -22.83 -0.22
C SER A 433 41.91 -22.82 -1.59
N VAL A 434 42.59 -22.28 -2.61
CA VAL A 434 42.07 -22.27 -4.00
C VAL A 434 41.74 -23.69 -4.50
N ILE A 435 42.49 -24.70 -4.04
CA ILE A 435 42.24 -26.10 -4.41
C ILE A 435 40.90 -26.57 -3.85
N THR A 436 40.64 -26.31 -2.56
CA THR A 436 39.38 -26.67 -1.88
C THR A 436 38.19 -25.95 -2.50
N THR A 437 38.31 -24.64 -2.76
CA THR A 437 37.24 -23.85 -3.39
C THR A 437 36.88 -24.39 -4.78
N ASN A 438 37.87 -24.71 -5.61
CA ASN A 438 37.63 -25.28 -6.94
C ASN A 438 36.98 -26.67 -6.89
N LEU A 439 37.27 -27.44 -5.84
CA LEU A 439 36.69 -28.77 -5.62
C LEU A 439 35.25 -28.68 -5.10
N LEU A 440 34.92 -27.66 -4.30
CA LEU A 440 33.58 -27.45 -3.74
C LEU A 440 32.59 -26.87 -4.76
N ALA A 441 33.00 -25.97 -5.65
CA ALA A 441 32.11 -25.32 -6.62
C ALA A 441 31.19 -26.30 -7.41
N PRO A 442 31.68 -27.41 -8.01
CA PRO A 442 30.82 -28.38 -8.68
C PRO A 442 29.91 -29.15 -7.71
N VAL A 443 30.35 -29.38 -6.46
CA VAL A 443 29.55 -30.05 -5.43
C VAL A 443 28.38 -29.17 -5.00
N LEU A 444 28.63 -27.87 -4.72
CA LEU A 444 27.57 -26.92 -4.35
C LEU A 444 26.52 -26.80 -5.45
N THR A 445 26.94 -26.83 -6.72
CA THR A 445 26.03 -26.87 -7.88
C THR A 445 25.24 -28.17 -7.92
N ALA A 446 25.89 -29.33 -7.76
CA ALA A 446 25.24 -30.64 -7.80
C ALA A 446 24.25 -30.85 -6.66
N LEU A 447 24.50 -30.26 -5.50
CA LEU A 447 23.61 -30.28 -4.34
C LEU A 447 22.48 -29.25 -4.40
N GLY A 448 22.44 -28.40 -5.45
CA GLY A 448 21.44 -27.34 -5.60
C GLY A 448 21.56 -26.23 -4.57
N LEU A 449 22.76 -26.00 -4.03
CA LEU A 449 23.00 -24.98 -3.00
C LEU A 449 23.34 -23.60 -3.57
N ASN A 450 23.70 -23.50 -4.85
CA ASN A 450 23.96 -22.23 -5.51
C ASN A 450 22.64 -21.53 -5.93
N GLY A 451 22.57 -20.22 -5.75
CA GLY A 451 21.42 -19.45 -6.16
C GLY A 451 21.55 -17.99 -5.75
N TYR A 452 20.60 -17.52 -4.95
CA TYR A 452 20.66 -16.26 -4.26
C TYR A 452 19.83 -16.35 -2.98
N GLN A 453 20.15 -15.51 -2.01
CA GLN A 453 19.30 -15.30 -0.85
C GLN A 453 18.43 -14.06 -1.02
N MET A 454 17.23 -14.07 -0.45
CA MET A 454 16.49 -12.84 -0.15
C MET A 454 17.15 -12.15 1.04
N THR A 455 17.26 -10.83 1.01
CA THR A 455 17.72 -10.01 2.13
C THR A 455 16.55 -9.30 2.78
N VAL A 456 16.52 -9.31 4.11
CA VAL A 456 15.60 -8.50 4.91
C VAL A 456 16.43 -7.73 5.93
N GLU A 457 16.35 -6.41 5.85
CA GLU A 457 16.91 -5.51 6.84
C GLU A 457 15.75 -4.88 7.61
N GLY A 458 15.70 -5.15 8.91
CA GLY A 458 14.75 -4.60 9.86
C GLY A 458 15.01 -3.13 10.17
N SER A 459 14.33 -2.63 11.19
CA SER A 459 14.33 -1.24 11.60
C SER A 459 15.27 -0.98 12.78
N SER A 460 15.20 0.23 13.34
CA SER A 460 15.86 0.54 14.61
C SER A 460 14.98 0.21 15.83
N ALA A 461 13.69 -0.08 15.63
CA ALA A 461 12.73 -0.48 16.64
C ALA A 461 12.63 -2.02 16.71
N ALA A 462 11.79 -2.54 17.60
CA ALA A 462 11.53 -3.97 17.68
C ALA A 462 10.82 -4.46 16.41
N ASP A 463 11.39 -5.49 15.77
CA ASP A 463 10.82 -6.10 14.58
C ASP A 463 10.34 -7.53 14.85
N THR A 464 9.40 -7.99 14.03
CA THR A 464 9.04 -9.41 13.91
C THR A 464 9.24 -9.84 12.47
N LEU A 465 10.19 -10.74 12.21
CA LEU A 465 10.63 -11.09 10.87
C LEU A 465 10.29 -12.55 10.53
N GLY A 466 9.07 -12.75 10.04
CA GLY A 466 8.52 -14.02 9.58
C GLY A 466 8.98 -14.40 8.18
N VAL A 467 9.87 -15.38 8.07
CA VAL A 467 10.49 -15.76 6.79
C VAL A 467 10.68 -17.27 6.63
N ILE A 468 10.94 -17.68 5.39
CA ILE A 468 11.41 -19.03 5.04
C ILE A 468 12.89 -19.01 4.64
N GLY A 469 13.46 -20.20 4.46
CA GLY A 469 14.87 -20.43 4.14
C GLY A 469 15.37 -19.75 2.86
N ASN A 470 16.70 -19.73 2.70
CA ASN A 470 17.42 -18.91 1.72
C ASN A 470 17.14 -17.41 1.92
N THR A 471 17.04 -16.99 3.17
CA THR A 471 16.84 -15.61 3.58
C THR A 471 17.95 -15.19 4.54
N THR A 472 18.51 -14.00 4.32
CA THR A 472 19.42 -13.33 5.25
C THR A 472 18.71 -12.19 5.95
N LEU A 473 18.73 -12.21 7.28
CA LEU A 473 18.11 -11.24 8.16
C LEU A 473 19.18 -10.38 8.85
N THR A 474 18.92 -9.08 8.93
CA THR A 474 19.60 -8.13 9.81
C THR A 474 18.51 -7.41 10.57
N GLY A 475 18.37 -7.64 11.88
CA GLY A 475 17.27 -7.07 12.66
C GLY A 475 17.50 -5.63 13.15
N GLY A 476 18.74 -5.14 13.14
CA GLY A 476 19.06 -3.81 13.62
C GLY A 476 19.11 -3.68 15.14
N ALA A 477 18.83 -2.47 15.65
CA ALA A 477 19.09 -2.12 17.05
C ALA A 477 17.99 -2.56 18.03
N GLY A 478 16.78 -2.85 17.55
CA GLY A 478 15.63 -3.26 18.37
C GLY A 478 15.76 -4.64 19.02
N ALA A 479 14.82 -4.99 19.88
CA ALA A 479 14.68 -6.36 20.40
C ALA A 479 13.83 -7.15 19.41
N ASN A 480 14.46 -8.03 18.64
CA ASN A 480 13.85 -8.59 17.45
C ASN A 480 13.36 -10.02 17.66
N THR A 481 12.25 -10.35 17.00
CA THR A 481 11.71 -11.70 16.94
C THR A 481 11.91 -12.25 15.54
N TYR A 482 12.65 -13.34 15.41
CA TYR A 482 12.88 -14.02 14.13
C TYR A 482 11.96 -15.23 14.02
N ASP A 483 10.85 -15.04 13.32
CA ASP A 483 9.82 -16.06 13.09
C ASP A 483 10.24 -16.98 11.94
N ILE A 484 10.84 -18.11 12.30
CA ILE A 484 11.36 -19.09 11.36
C ILE A 484 10.24 -20.01 10.92
N LYS A 485 9.65 -19.69 9.76
CA LYS A 485 8.55 -20.48 9.18
C LYS A 485 9.07 -21.74 8.51
N ALA A 486 10.25 -21.72 7.91
CA ALA A 486 10.90 -22.93 7.40
C ALA A 486 12.40 -22.69 7.26
N SER A 487 13.25 -23.53 7.86
CA SER A 487 14.70 -23.39 7.75
C SER A 487 15.39 -24.72 8.00
N ASN A 488 16.07 -25.29 7.01
CA ASN A 488 16.75 -26.58 7.13
C ASN A 488 18.16 -26.53 6.53
N THR A 489 18.85 -27.68 6.51
CA THR A 489 20.24 -27.75 5.99
C THR A 489 20.40 -27.32 4.53
N GLN A 490 19.34 -27.47 3.71
CA GLN A 490 19.36 -27.16 2.27
C GLN A 490 18.92 -25.73 1.97
N ALA A 491 17.91 -25.25 2.69
CA ALA A 491 17.40 -23.89 2.60
C ALA A 491 17.24 -23.33 4.01
N GLY A 492 18.32 -22.76 4.54
CA GLY A 492 18.34 -22.23 5.89
C GLY A 492 18.27 -20.70 5.93
N VAL A 493 17.88 -20.16 7.07
CA VAL A 493 17.86 -18.74 7.40
C VAL A 493 19.20 -18.35 8.02
N THR A 494 19.75 -17.23 7.57
CA THR A 494 20.96 -16.61 8.13
C THR A 494 20.57 -15.33 8.88
N ILE A 495 21.06 -15.14 10.09
CA ILE A 495 20.87 -13.92 10.89
C ILE A 495 22.24 -13.30 11.15
N LYS A 496 22.42 -12.04 10.75
CA LYS A 496 23.75 -11.40 10.75
C LYS A 496 24.13 -10.76 12.08
N ASP A 497 23.16 -10.21 12.80
CA ASP A 497 23.36 -9.34 13.97
C ASP A 497 22.60 -9.80 15.21
N PHE A 498 22.25 -11.10 15.28
CA PHE A 498 21.55 -11.68 16.41
C PHE A 498 22.22 -11.34 17.75
N ASN A 499 21.43 -10.84 18.70
CA ASN A 499 21.86 -10.54 20.05
C ASN A 499 21.11 -11.41 21.05
N SER A 500 21.80 -12.42 21.58
CA SER A 500 21.25 -13.39 22.54
C SER A 500 20.79 -12.84 23.89
N LEU A 501 20.92 -11.54 24.15
CA LEU A 501 20.44 -10.89 25.39
C LEU A 501 19.13 -10.10 25.18
N LYS A 502 18.58 -10.09 23.96
CA LYS A 502 17.35 -9.35 23.67
C LYS A 502 16.53 -9.91 22.51
N ASP A 503 17.17 -10.60 21.57
CA ASP A 503 16.50 -11.16 20.40
C ASP A 503 15.99 -12.56 20.69
N SER A 504 14.98 -12.99 19.94
CA SER A 504 14.40 -14.33 20.03
C SER A 504 14.26 -14.98 18.66
N ILE A 505 14.32 -16.32 18.65
CA ILE A 505 14.07 -17.15 17.45
C ILE A 505 12.86 -18.03 17.74
N VAL A 506 11.88 -18.06 16.85
CA VAL A 506 10.67 -18.87 17.00
C VAL A 506 10.58 -19.89 15.88
N ASP A 507 10.49 -21.18 16.19
CA ASP A 507 10.16 -22.22 15.20
C ASP A 507 8.63 -22.29 15.02
N VAL A 508 8.13 -21.52 14.06
CA VAL A 508 6.68 -21.34 13.83
C VAL A 508 6.02 -22.64 13.40
N ASN A 509 6.69 -23.46 12.58
CA ASN A 509 6.09 -24.65 12.00
C ASN A 509 6.06 -25.86 12.95
N HIS A 510 6.81 -25.82 14.05
CA HIS A 510 6.93 -26.93 15.00
C HIS A 510 6.45 -26.57 16.40
N GLY A 511 5.29 -25.90 16.47
CA GLY A 511 4.60 -25.63 17.73
C GLY A 511 4.98 -24.31 18.42
N GLY A 512 5.75 -23.44 17.75
CA GLY A 512 6.09 -22.12 18.26
C GLY A 512 7.17 -22.14 19.34
N LEU A 513 8.03 -23.18 19.34
CA LEU A 513 9.14 -23.28 20.28
C LEU A 513 10.02 -22.02 20.16
N THR A 514 10.17 -21.33 21.28
CA THR A 514 10.83 -20.01 21.32
C THR A 514 12.20 -20.15 21.99
N ILE A 515 13.23 -19.58 21.39
CA ILE A 515 14.61 -19.55 21.89
C ILE A 515 14.97 -18.09 22.20
N SER A 516 15.24 -17.79 23.47
CA SER A 516 15.51 -16.43 23.96
C SER A 516 16.41 -16.46 25.20
N ASP A 517 16.61 -15.32 25.86
CA ASP A 517 17.31 -15.21 27.14
C ASP A 517 16.43 -15.49 28.38
N ASP A 518 15.20 -15.97 28.17
CA ASP A 518 14.28 -16.29 29.27
C ASP A 518 14.74 -17.52 30.06
N ALA A 519 15.43 -17.28 31.17
CA ALA A 519 15.95 -18.30 32.07
C ALA A 519 14.89 -19.19 32.74
N SER A 520 13.59 -18.93 32.55
CA SER A 520 12.52 -19.85 32.97
C SER A 520 12.39 -21.08 32.06
N GLY A 521 12.93 -21.00 30.83
CA GLY A 521 12.99 -22.10 29.87
C GLY A 521 14.09 -23.13 30.16
N THR A 522 14.24 -24.09 29.25
CA THR A 522 15.31 -25.10 29.29
C THR A 522 16.56 -24.59 28.59
N ALA A 523 17.73 -24.63 29.23
CA ALA A 523 18.97 -24.19 28.60
C ALA A 523 19.30 -24.98 27.33
N VAL A 524 19.83 -24.31 26.31
CA VAL A 524 20.29 -24.97 25.07
C VAL A 524 21.51 -25.85 25.34
N ALA A 525 21.64 -26.96 24.61
CA ALA A 525 22.81 -27.82 24.71
C ALA A 525 24.02 -27.28 23.92
N ASN A 526 25.22 -27.63 24.37
CA ASN A 526 26.44 -27.40 23.61
C ASN A 526 26.71 -28.61 22.70
N TYR A 527 26.55 -28.43 21.38
CA TYR A 527 26.86 -29.46 20.37
C TYR A 527 28.31 -29.41 19.88
N GLY A 528 29.11 -28.50 20.40
CA GLY A 528 30.55 -28.43 20.21
C GLY A 528 31.00 -27.37 19.22
N THR A 529 32.32 -27.29 19.06
CA THR A 529 32.97 -26.35 18.14
C THR A 529 33.95 -27.06 17.20
N ARG A 530 34.17 -26.46 16.03
CA ARG A 530 35.18 -26.86 15.05
C ARG A 530 36.05 -25.65 14.71
N SER A 531 37.35 -25.87 14.53
CA SER A 531 38.27 -24.78 14.16
C SER A 531 38.25 -24.58 12.64
N ALA A 532 38.11 -23.33 12.20
CA ALA A 532 38.19 -22.95 10.79
C ALA A 532 39.50 -23.42 10.11
N ASP A 533 40.62 -23.40 10.84
CA ASP A 533 41.95 -23.80 10.34
C ASP A 533 42.02 -25.28 9.96
N THR A 534 41.20 -26.11 10.60
CA THR A 534 41.15 -27.56 10.35
C THR A 534 40.16 -27.94 9.24
N LEU A 535 39.30 -26.99 8.84
CA LEU A 535 38.18 -27.26 7.96
C LEU A 535 38.58 -27.31 6.48
N ASP A 536 39.62 -26.60 6.06
CA ASP A 536 40.14 -26.65 4.67
C ASP A 536 40.58 -28.07 4.29
N ALA A 537 41.40 -28.71 5.15
CA ALA A 537 41.85 -30.09 4.95
C ALA A 537 40.68 -31.09 5.00
N LEU A 538 39.73 -30.89 5.92
CA LEU A 538 38.55 -31.75 6.05
C LEU A 538 37.68 -31.68 4.79
N LEU A 539 37.34 -30.47 4.31
CA LEU A 539 36.55 -30.26 3.11
C LEU A 539 37.23 -30.84 1.86
N GLY A 540 38.56 -30.72 1.76
CA GLY A 540 39.34 -31.35 0.69
C GLY A 540 39.19 -32.88 0.63
N THR A 541 38.99 -33.54 1.77
CA THR A 541 38.72 -34.99 1.84
C THR A 541 37.23 -35.33 1.70
N LEU A 542 36.34 -34.46 2.19
CA LEU A 542 34.90 -34.68 2.25
C LEU A 542 34.25 -34.70 0.85
N VAL A 543 34.77 -33.90 -0.08
CA VAL A 543 34.26 -33.89 -1.47
C VAL A 543 34.44 -35.24 -2.17
N GLY A 544 35.48 -36.00 -1.81
CA GLY A 544 35.73 -37.34 -2.38
C GLY A 544 34.84 -38.45 -1.81
N GLY A 545 34.08 -38.20 -0.74
CA GLY A 545 33.39 -39.22 0.05
C GLY A 545 31.99 -38.83 0.55
N LEU A 546 31.34 -37.82 -0.03
CA LEU A 546 30.02 -37.36 0.41
C LEU A 546 28.92 -38.40 0.11
N THR A 547 28.49 -39.14 1.13
CA THR A 547 27.46 -40.20 0.99
C THR A 547 26.04 -39.73 1.32
N ASN A 548 25.88 -38.64 2.07
CA ASN A 548 24.59 -38.20 2.66
C ASN A 548 24.11 -36.81 2.17
N GLY A 549 24.57 -36.36 0.99
CA GLY A 549 24.12 -35.11 0.38
C GLY A 549 24.40 -33.87 1.24
N VAL A 550 23.47 -32.91 1.25
CA VAL A 550 23.59 -31.63 1.97
C VAL A 550 23.74 -31.81 3.49
N ILE A 551 22.97 -32.73 4.08
CA ILE A 551 23.03 -33.04 5.52
C ILE A 551 24.42 -33.56 5.89
N GLY A 552 24.98 -34.47 5.08
CA GLY A 552 26.33 -34.98 5.30
C GLY A 552 27.39 -33.88 5.21
N LEU A 553 27.20 -32.88 4.34
CA LEU A 553 28.11 -31.76 4.20
C LEU A 553 28.08 -30.87 5.46
N LEU A 554 26.89 -30.43 5.90
CA LEU A 554 26.79 -29.62 7.12
C LEU A 554 27.19 -30.41 8.37
N GLY A 555 26.71 -31.64 8.51
CA GLY A 555 27.08 -32.54 9.59
C GLY A 555 28.59 -32.76 9.67
N GLY A 556 29.26 -32.96 8.54
CA GLY A 556 30.73 -33.07 8.49
C GLY A 556 31.45 -31.77 8.89
N ILE A 557 30.94 -30.61 8.44
CA ILE A 557 31.47 -29.29 8.81
C ILE A 557 31.38 -29.06 10.32
N LEU A 558 30.26 -29.43 10.94
CA LEU A 558 29.97 -29.21 12.36
C LEU A 558 30.45 -30.35 13.26
N GLY A 559 30.73 -31.53 12.70
CA GLY A 559 31.04 -32.73 13.46
C GLY A 559 29.82 -33.42 14.08
N LEU A 560 28.67 -33.35 13.41
CA LEU A 560 27.36 -33.90 13.82
C LEU A 560 26.91 -35.08 12.94
N ASP A 561 27.85 -35.76 12.30
CA ASP A 561 27.61 -36.86 11.34
C ASP A 561 27.35 -38.22 12.02
N SER A 562 27.46 -38.30 13.35
CA SER A 562 27.22 -39.52 14.12
C SER A 562 25.80 -39.58 14.72
N SER A 563 25.29 -40.78 14.97
CA SER A 563 24.03 -40.96 15.71
C SER A 563 24.18 -40.46 17.15
N ASN A 564 23.16 -39.76 17.67
CA ASN A 564 23.16 -39.10 18.98
C ASN A 564 24.09 -37.87 19.08
N SER A 565 24.41 -37.24 17.95
CA SER A 565 25.16 -35.97 17.96
C SER A 565 24.33 -34.80 18.50
N LEU A 566 23.00 -34.85 18.38
CA LEU A 566 22.09 -33.85 18.96
C LEU A 566 21.68 -34.33 20.37
N THR A 567 22.34 -33.80 21.39
CA THR A 567 22.22 -34.28 22.78
C THR A 567 20.98 -33.76 23.52
N ALA A 568 20.21 -32.84 22.93
CA ALA A 568 18.98 -32.27 23.49
C ALA A 568 18.01 -31.87 22.37
N LYS A 569 16.86 -31.25 22.71
CA LYS A 569 15.91 -30.71 21.73
C LYS A 569 16.52 -29.54 20.94
N VAL A 570 17.21 -28.64 21.64
CA VAL A 570 17.84 -27.46 21.04
C VAL A 570 19.29 -27.39 21.47
N GLY A 571 20.19 -27.09 20.53
CA GLY A 571 21.59 -26.85 20.85
C GLY A 571 22.32 -26.00 19.83
N VAL A 572 23.54 -25.62 20.19
CA VAL A 572 24.41 -24.74 19.42
C VAL A 572 25.67 -25.48 18.99
N ALA A 573 25.95 -25.47 17.68
CA ALA A 573 27.21 -25.95 17.10
C ALA A 573 27.90 -24.80 16.36
N SER A 574 29.22 -24.66 16.44
CA SER A 574 29.90 -23.51 15.81
C SER A 574 31.22 -23.82 15.12
N VAL A 575 31.54 -23.03 14.11
CA VAL A 575 32.89 -22.94 13.52
C VAL A 575 33.59 -21.69 14.05
N VAL A 576 34.72 -21.88 14.74
CA VAL A 576 35.48 -20.84 15.44
C VAL A 576 36.67 -20.40 14.60
N PHE A 577 36.83 -19.08 14.41
CA PHE A 577 37.90 -18.50 13.61
C PHE A 577 39.12 -18.15 14.48
N SER A 578 40.31 -18.51 14.02
CA SER A 578 41.57 -18.22 14.72
C SER A 578 41.90 -16.72 14.66
N GLY A 579 42.44 -16.15 15.75
CA GLY A 579 42.92 -14.76 15.80
C GLY A 579 41.86 -13.65 15.88
N GLY A 580 40.56 -13.97 15.81
CA GLY A 580 39.45 -13.00 15.72
C GLY A 580 38.61 -12.81 16.99
N GLY A 581 39.19 -12.99 18.18
CA GLY A 581 38.52 -12.70 19.47
C GLY A 581 37.18 -13.43 19.67
N ASN A 582 37.19 -14.73 20.01
CA ASN A 582 36.02 -15.57 20.29
C ASN A 582 34.86 -15.54 19.26
N THR A 583 35.07 -14.95 18.07
CA THR A 583 34.06 -14.88 17.02
C THR A 583 33.89 -16.24 16.33
N ALA A 584 32.64 -16.65 16.16
CA ALA A 584 32.24 -17.94 15.63
C ALA A 584 31.02 -17.82 14.73
N SER A 585 30.99 -18.65 13.70
CA SER A 585 29.82 -18.92 12.87
C SER A 585 29.02 -20.03 13.54
N SER A 586 27.86 -19.69 14.10
CA SER A 586 27.11 -20.57 14.99
C SER A 586 25.81 -21.02 14.37
N TYR A 587 25.43 -22.27 14.61
CA TYR A 587 24.21 -22.88 14.12
C TYR A 587 23.36 -23.24 15.33
N VAL A 588 22.17 -22.68 15.40
CA VAL A 588 21.13 -23.10 16.34
C VAL A 588 20.33 -24.20 15.65
N ILE A 589 20.28 -25.37 16.26
CA ILE A 589 19.65 -26.57 15.71
C ILE A 589 18.56 -27.03 16.66
N ILE A 590 17.36 -27.23 16.11
CA ILE A 590 16.18 -27.76 16.79
C ILE A 590 15.90 -29.15 16.22
N ASP A 591 16.11 -30.18 17.04
CA ASP A 591 15.80 -31.58 16.74
C ASP A 591 14.28 -31.79 16.80
N ASN A 592 13.56 -31.46 15.74
CA ASN A 592 12.10 -31.39 15.78
C ASN A 592 11.45 -32.77 15.92
N ASN A 593 12.11 -33.83 15.46
CA ASN A 593 11.60 -35.20 15.51
C ASN A 593 12.14 -36.02 16.70
N ASP A 594 12.97 -35.43 17.56
CA ASP A 594 13.54 -36.01 18.78
C ASP A 594 14.31 -37.32 18.51
N ASN A 595 14.99 -37.41 17.36
CA ASN A 595 15.73 -38.60 16.95
C ASN A 595 17.24 -38.54 17.24
N HIS A 596 17.69 -37.43 17.83
CA HIS A 596 19.07 -37.15 18.22
C HIS A 596 20.09 -37.14 17.06
N THR A 597 19.64 -36.95 15.82
CA THR A 597 20.47 -37.01 14.61
C THR A 597 20.08 -35.89 13.65
N LEU A 598 21.07 -35.15 13.12
CA LEU A 598 20.80 -34.08 12.16
C LEU A 598 20.15 -34.61 10.89
N ASP A 599 18.94 -34.15 10.56
CA ASP A 599 18.22 -34.50 9.35
C ASP A 599 17.39 -33.34 8.74
N LEU A 600 16.47 -33.64 7.81
CA LEU A 600 15.66 -32.64 7.09
C LEU A 600 14.45 -32.13 7.88
N ASN A 601 14.04 -32.81 8.95
CA ASN A 601 12.95 -32.36 9.81
C ASN A 601 13.44 -31.33 10.83
N ASP A 602 14.75 -31.23 11.03
CA ASP A 602 15.33 -30.30 11.98
C ASP A 602 15.32 -28.88 11.43
N THR A 603 15.05 -27.94 12.34
CA THR A 603 15.22 -26.52 12.05
C THR A 603 16.67 -26.13 12.28
N VAL A 604 17.29 -25.49 11.29
CA VAL A 604 18.68 -25.03 11.36
C VAL A 604 18.76 -23.55 11.03
N VAL A 605 19.21 -22.73 11.97
CA VAL A 605 19.39 -21.27 11.80
C VAL A 605 20.86 -20.93 11.93
N TYR A 606 21.39 -20.16 10.99
CA TYR A 606 22.79 -19.74 10.97
C TYR A 606 22.96 -18.33 11.51
N LEU A 607 23.74 -18.18 12.59
CA LEU A 607 24.07 -16.91 13.22
C LEU A 607 25.52 -16.53 12.93
N THR A 608 25.74 -15.36 12.34
CA THR A 608 27.09 -14.87 12.01
C THR A 608 27.66 -14.03 13.15
N GLY A 609 29.00 -14.03 13.29
CA GLY A 609 29.69 -13.09 14.17
C GLY A 609 29.44 -13.29 15.68
N GLN A 610 29.04 -14.49 16.09
CA GLN A 610 28.61 -14.77 17.45
C GLN A 610 29.76 -15.22 18.35
N ASN A 611 29.53 -15.29 19.66
CA ASN A 611 30.38 -16.02 20.60
C ASN A 611 29.67 -17.31 21.01
N HIS A 612 30.26 -18.46 20.68
CA HIS A 612 29.66 -19.77 20.96
C HIS A 612 29.30 -19.97 22.44
N GLN A 613 30.22 -19.65 23.35
CA GLN A 613 29.98 -19.86 24.78
C GLN A 613 28.89 -18.92 25.30
N GLN A 614 28.87 -17.67 24.82
CA GLN A 614 27.80 -16.74 25.17
C GLN A 614 26.43 -17.29 24.77
N LEU A 615 26.27 -17.81 23.54
CA LEU A 615 25.00 -18.40 23.10
C LEU A 615 24.55 -19.56 23.99
N VAL A 616 25.48 -20.44 24.38
CA VAL A 616 25.18 -21.58 25.27
C VAL A 616 24.81 -21.12 26.67
N ASP A 617 25.44 -20.07 27.18
CA ASP A 617 25.20 -19.57 28.53
C ASP A 617 23.91 -18.74 28.65
N THR A 618 23.48 -18.09 27.57
CA THR A 618 22.34 -17.16 27.59
C THR A 618 21.04 -17.79 27.08
N LEU A 619 21.10 -18.65 26.06
CA LEU A 619 19.89 -19.11 25.38
C LEU A 619 19.16 -20.23 26.13
N HIS A 620 17.85 -20.08 26.21
CA HIS A 620 16.90 -21.03 26.76
C HIS A 620 15.75 -21.22 25.76
N TYR A 621 15.14 -22.40 25.75
CA TYR A 621 13.97 -22.70 24.93
C TYR A 621 12.76 -23.11 25.78
N ALA A 622 11.56 -22.71 25.32
CA ALA A 622 10.29 -23.00 25.99
C ALA A 622 9.18 -23.34 25.00
#